data_AF-A0A1G9IPK4-F1
#
_entry.id   AF-A0A1G9IPK4-F1
#
_cell.length_a   1.000
_cell.length_b   1.000
_cell.length_c   1.000
_cell.angle_alpha   90.00
_cell.angle_beta   90.00
_cell.angle_gamma   90.00
#
_symmetry.space_group_name_H-M   'P 1'
#
loop_
_entity.id
_entity.type
_entity.pdbx_description
1 polymer ?
#
loop_
_entity_poly.entity_id
_entity_poly.type
_entity_poly.pdbx_seq_one_letter_code
_entity_poly.pdbx_strand_id
1 'polypeptide(L)'
;MLEAVKSARFAPSALNRQPWCFDFFPDENKLQLKTAQLKKDHDISPWLDCGIALLHLLLRAKSVIEKFSDDDFNDVGYNLLTPPGIAELSPMKIDNNFTI
;
A
#
# COMPACT_ATOMS: atom_id res chain seq x y z
N MET A 1 -0.78 -1.51 9.77
CA MET A 1 -1.42 -1.75 8.46
C MET A 1 -2.88 -1.29 8.37
N LEU A 2 -3.76 -1.63 9.32
CA LEU A 2 -5.20 -1.26 9.23
C LEU A 2 -5.46 0.25 9.08
N GLU A 3 -4.74 1.08 9.84
CA GLU A 3 -4.85 2.56 9.73
C GLU A 3 -4.45 3.09 8.36
N ALA A 4 -3.48 2.45 7.70
CA ALA A 4 -3.05 2.81 6.35
C ALA A 4 -4.13 2.49 5.31
N VAL A 5 -4.78 1.32 5.44
CA VAL A 5 -5.92 0.95 4.59
C VAL A 5 -7.07 1.93 4.74
N LYS A 6 -7.40 2.36 5.97
CA LYS A 6 -8.44 3.37 6.20
C LYS A 6 -8.14 4.67 5.44
N SER A 7 -6.89 5.12 5.43
CA SER A 7 -6.48 6.32 4.69
C SER A 7 -6.55 6.13 3.17
N ALA A 8 -6.13 4.97 2.67
CA ALA A 8 -6.20 4.63 1.25
C ALA A 8 -7.64 4.59 0.71
N ARG A 9 -8.62 4.22 1.55
CA ARG A 9 -10.06 4.27 1.19
C ARG A 9 -10.59 5.69 0.95
N PHE A 10 -9.89 6.72 1.41
CA PHE A 10 -10.23 8.13 1.14
C PHE A 10 -9.50 8.70 -0.07
N ALA A 11 -8.71 7.90 -0.79
CA ALA A 11 -8.08 8.33 -2.03
C ALA A 11 -9.16 8.73 -3.07
N PRO A 12 -8.94 9.80 -3.85
CA PRO A 12 -9.81 10.10 -4.97
C PRO A 12 -9.66 9.03 -6.08
N SER A 13 -10.73 8.82 -6.85
CA SER A 13 -10.71 7.97 -8.05
C SER A 13 -11.62 8.53 -9.13
N ALA A 14 -11.30 8.22 -10.39
CA ALA A 14 -12.14 8.60 -11.51
C ALA A 14 -13.55 8.01 -11.36
N LEU A 15 -14.56 8.89 -11.44
CA LEU A 15 -15.98 8.57 -11.23
C LEU A 15 -16.27 7.92 -9.86
N ASN A 16 -15.38 8.10 -8.88
CA ASN A 16 -15.47 7.48 -7.56
C ASN A 16 -15.61 5.95 -7.60
N ARG A 17 -15.02 5.29 -8.61
CA ARG A 17 -15.15 3.83 -8.82
C ARG A 17 -14.35 3.00 -7.84
N GLN A 18 -13.34 3.60 -7.21
CA GLN A 18 -12.52 2.98 -6.16
C GLN A 18 -12.03 1.58 -6.57
N PRO A 19 -11.29 1.46 -7.69
CA PRO A 19 -10.99 0.17 -8.30
C PRO A 19 -9.92 -0.64 -7.55
N TRP A 20 -9.63 -0.32 -6.28
CA TRP A 20 -8.64 -0.97 -5.44
C TRP A 20 -9.25 -2.05 -4.54
N CYS A 21 -8.48 -3.09 -4.28
CA CYS A 21 -8.78 -4.14 -3.32
C CYS A 21 -7.54 -4.42 -2.47
N PHE A 22 -7.75 -4.75 -1.19
CA PHE A 22 -6.69 -4.99 -0.23
C PHE A 22 -6.82 -6.43 0.30
N ASP A 23 -5.80 -7.25 0.09
CA ASP A 23 -5.68 -8.55 0.74
C ASP A 23 -4.68 -8.44 1.89
N PHE A 24 -5.07 -8.95 3.07
CA PHE A 24 -4.21 -8.99 4.24
C PHE A 24 -3.79 -10.44 4.50
N PHE A 25 -2.49 -10.65 4.67
CA PHE A 25 -1.88 -11.94 4.98
C PHE A 25 -1.29 -11.86 6.40
N PRO A 26 -2.06 -12.24 7.44
CA PRO A 26 -1.66 -12.03 8.83
C PRO A 26 -0.38 -12.78 9.19
N ASP A 27 -0.24 -14.01 8.72
CA ASP A 27 0.88 -14.90 9.04
C ASP A 27 2.21 -14.38 8.48
N GLU A 28 2.16 -13.60 7.40
CA GLU A 28 3.33 -13.00 6.75
C GLU A 28 3.50 -11.51 7.09
N ASN A 29 2.56 -10.93 7.84
CA ASN A 29 2.47 -9.50 8.10
C ASN A 29 2.51 -8.64 6.82
N LYS A 30 1.88 -9.14 5.76
CA LYS A 30 1.85 -8.51 4.43
C LYS A 30 0.48 -7.94 4.10
N LEU A 31 0.51 -6.89 3.30
CA LEU A 31 -0.67 -6.30 2.69
C LEU A 31 -0.46 -6.19 1.19
N GLN A 32 -1.36 -6.75 0.40
CA GLN A 32 -1.34 -6.60 -1.05
C GLN A 32 -2.43 -5.63 -1.49
N LEU A 33 -2.04 -4.63 -2.27
CA LEU A 33 -2.94 -3.80 -3.06
C LEU A 33 -3.02 -4.38 -4.47
N LYS A 34 -4.24 -4.64 -4.92
CA LYS A 34 -4.56 -5.11 -6.28
C LYS A 34 -5.68 -4.29 -6.88
N THR A 35 -5.81 -4.32 -8.19
CA THR A 35 -7.03 -3.80 -8.82
C THR A 35 -8.18 -4.81 -8.73
N ALA A 36 -9.38 -4.32 -8.43
CA ALA A 36 -10.63 -5.08 -8.54
C ALA A 36 -11.15 -5.16 -9.98
N GLN A 37 -10.60 -4.35 -10.89
CA GLN A 37 -11.04 -4.25 -12.28
C GLN A 37 -9.86 -4.50 -13.22
N LEU A 38 -9.87 -5.65 -13.91
CA LEU A 38 -8.82 -5.99 -14.89
C LEU A 38 -8.97 -5.28 -16.24
N LYS A 39 -10.17 -4.78 -16.53
CA LYS A 39 -10.49 -4.10 -17.79
C LYS A 39 -10.68 -2.62 -17.54
N LYS A 40 -10.34 -1.82 -18.55
CA LYS A 40 -10.76 -0.42 -18.59
C LYS A 40 -12.29 -0.39 -18.54
N ASP A 41 -12.81 0.35 -17.60
CA ASP A 41 -14.21 0.75 -17.57
C ASP A 41 -14.28 2.20 -18.04
N HIS A 42 -15.24 2.51 -18.92
CA HIS A 42 -15.38 3.83 -19.55
C HIS A 42 -14.05 4.42 -20.13
N ASP A 43 -13.19 3.58 -20.73
CA ASP A 43 -11.84 3.92 -21.23
C ASP A 43 -10.82 4.43 -20.20
N ILE A 44 -11.19 4.43 -18.92
CA ILE A 44 -10.32 4.91 -17.85
C ILE A 44 -9.58 3.73 -17.22
N SER A 45 -8.26 3.86 -17.17
CA SER A 45 -7.37 2.88 -16.57
C SER A 45 -7.50 2.86 -15.03
N PRO A 46 -7.68 1.69 -14.39
CA PRO A 46 -7.73 1.58 -12.93
C PRO A 46 -6.36 1.76 -12.26
N TRP A 47 -5.27 1.67 -13.03
CA TRP A 47 -3.90 1.71 -12.52
C TRP A 47 -3.55 3.05 -11.88
N LEU A 48 -4.01 4.16 -12.46
CA LEU A 48 -3.76 5.50 -11.92
C LEU A 48 -4.47 5.67 -10.57
N ASP A 49 -5.75 5.32 -10.51
CA ASP A 49 -6.54 5.39 -9.28
C ASP A 49 -5.93 4.50 -8.17
N CYS A 50 -5.47 3.30 -8.52
CA CYS A 50 -4.77 2.42 -7.58
C CYS A 50 -3.41 3.00 -7.14
N GLY A 51 -2.70 3.71 -8.01
CA GLY A 51 -1.46 4.42 -7.65
C GLY A 51 -1.70 5.56 -6.65
N ILE A 52 -2.81 6.29 -6.79
CA ILE A 52 -3.23 7.31 -5.81
C ILE A 52 -3.55 6.64 -4.46
N ALA A 53 -4.28 5.52 -4.47
CA ALA A 53 -4.55 4.75 -3.25
C ALA A 53 -3.28 4.21 -2.59
N LEU A 54 -2.30 3.75 -3.40
CA LEU A 54 -0.99 3.32 -2.90
C LEU A 54 -0.26 4.45 -2.18
N LEU A 55 -0.26 5.67 -2.74
CA LEU A 55 0.37 6.82 -2.11
C LEU A 55 -0.25 7.16 -0.75
N HIS A 56 -1.58 7.20 -0.65
CA HIS A 56 -2.27 7.40 0.63
C HIS A 56 -1.91 6.32 1.64
N LEU A 57 -1.82 5.08 1.18
CA LEU A 57 -1.46 3.95 2.01
C LEU A 57 -0.04 4.09 2.57
N LEU A 58 0.95 4.37 1.73
CA LEU A 58 2.34 4.53 2.12
C LEU A 58 2.54 5.71 3.07
N LEU A 59 1.94 6.88 2.77
CA LEU A 59 2.05 8.06 3.63
C LEU A 59 1.50 7.81 5.03
N ARG A 60 0.33 7.18 5.12
CA ARG A 60 -0.26 6.86 6.42
C ARG A 60 0.54 5.78 7.15
N ALA A 61 1.04 4.76 6.45
CA ALA A 61 1.84 3.72 7.05
C ALA A 61 3.14 4.28 7.63
N LYS A 62 3.84 5.15 6.89
CA LYS A 62 5.02 5.89 7.35
C LYS A 62 4.71 6.76 8.59
N SER A 63 3.65 7.56 8.53
CA SER A 63 3.25 8.43 9.65
C SER A 63 2.88 7.64 10.92
N VAL A 64 2.34 6.43 10.77
CA VAL A 64 2.06 5.55 11.91
C VAL A 64 3.37 5.05 12.50
N ILE A 65 4.32 4.58 11.68
CA ILE A 65 5.63 4.12 12.16
C ILE A 65 6.38 5.23 12.92
N GLU A 66 6.45 6.43 12.36
CA GLU A 66 7.12 7.59 12.99
C GLU A 66 6.52 7.97 14.35
N LYS A 67 5.26 7.60 14.64
CA LYS A 67 4.60 7.88 15.92
C LYS A 67 4.83 6.80 16.99
N PHE A 68 5.21 5.60 16.57
CA PHE A 68 5.39 4.44 17.45
C PHE A 68 6.84 3.93 17.44
N SER A 69 7.77 4.69 16.85
CA SER A 69 9.19 4.34 16.75
C SER A 69 9.89 4.49 18.11
N ASP A 70 9.89 3.39 18.85
CA ASP A 70 10.64 3.20 20.10
C ASP A 70 11.52 1.92 20.08
N ASP A 71 11.80 1.27 18.91
CA ASP A 71 13.12 0.61 18.63
C ASP A 71 13.21 -0.45 17.50
N ASP A 72 12.14 -0.97 16.86
CA ASP A 72 12.33 -2.16 15.96
C ASP A 72 11.94 -2.00 14.48
N PHE A 73 11.12 -1.02 14.09
CA PHE A 73 10.70 -0.82 12.69
C PHE A 73 10.72 0.67 12.34
N ASN A 74 11.53 1.05 11.34
CA ASN A 74 11.70 2.45 10.94
C ASN A 74 11.11 2.77 9.56
N ASP A 75 10.71 1.76 8.78
CA ASP A 75 10.14 2.00 7.46
C ASP A 75 9.15 0.92 7.00
N VAL A 76 8.38 1.24 5.96
CA VAL A 76 7.52 0.30 5.25
C VAL A 76 8.14 -0.04 3.91
N GLY A 77 8.63 -1.27 3.78
CA GLY A 77 9.02 -1.80 2.49
C GLY A 77 7.81 -2.05 1.60
N TYR A 78 7.97 -1.82 0.30
CA TYR A 78 6.97 -2.22 -0.68
C TYR A 78 7.64 -2.76 -1.95
N ASN A 79 6.99 -3.74 -2.57
CA ASN A 79 7.37 -4.31 -3.85
C ASN A 79 6.26 -4.02 -4.86
N LEU A 80 6.61 -3.44 -6.01
CA LEU A 80 5.65 -3.27 -7.11
C LEU A 80 5.38 -4.63 -7.76
N LEU A 81 4.11 -4.90 -8.03
CA LEU A 81 3.66 -6.15 -8.65
C LEU A 81 3.23 -5.91 -10.09
N THR A 82 3.19 -6.98 -10.87
CA THR A 82 2.56 -6.96 -12.19
C THR A 82 1.03 -7.05 -12.07
N PRO A 83 0.27 -6.40 -12.96
CA PRO A 83 -1.18 -6.56 -13.06
C PRO A 83 -1.67 -8.01 -12.92
N PRO A 84 -2.73 -8.31 -12.13
CA PRO A 84 -3.59 -7.40 -11.34
C PRO A 84 -2.98 -6.76 -10.09
N GLY A 85 -1.81 -7.23 -9.65
CA GLY A 85 -1.13 -6.69 -8.49
C GLY A 85 -0.65 -5.27 -8.74
N ILE A 86 -0.73 -4.43 -7.71
CA ILE A 86 -0.18 -3.07 -7.72
C ILE A 86 1.08 -3.04 -6.87
N ALA A 87 0.95 -3.39 -5.60
CA ALA A 87 2.05 -3.42 -4.67
C ALA A 87 1.77 -4.40 -3.53
N GLU A 88 2.83 -5.03 -3.04
CA GLU A 88 2.87 -5.71 -1.75
C GLU A 88 3.60 -4.80 -0.75
N LEU A 89 3.08 -4.70 0.46
CA LEU A 89 3.70 -3.98 1.56
C LEU A 89 4.05 -4.94 2.68
N SER A 90 5.25 -4.77 3.21
CA SER A 90 5.79 -5.51 4.34
C SER A 90 6.53 -4.55 5.27
N PRO A 91 6.36 -4.63 6.59
CA PRO A 91 7.16 -3.83 7.50
C PRO A 91 8.64 -4.20 7.35
N MET A 92 9.53 -3.19 7.27
CA MET A 92 10.97 -3.40 7.09
C MET A 92 11.70 -3.25 8.43
N LYS A 93 12.42 -4.29 8.82
CA LYS A 93 13.45 -4.19 9.84
C LYS A 93 14.71 -3.64 9.18
N ILE A 94 15.25 -2.53 9.68
CA ILE A 94 16.58 -2.08 9.24
C ILE A 94 17.60 -2.90 10.01
N ASP A 95 18.33 -3.76 9.31
CA ASP A 95 19.51 -4.39 9.89
C ASP A 95 20.56 -3.29 10.06
N ASN A 96 20.80 -2.86 11.30
CA ASN A 96 21.84 -1.87 11.65
C ASN A 96 23.29 -2.41 11.43
N ASN A 97 23.48 -3.44 10.61
CA ASN A 97 24.76 -4.09 10.34
C ASN A 97 25.48 -3.56 9.08
N PHE A 98 25.21 -2.32 8.66
CA PHE A 98 26.11 -1.64 7.71
C PHE A 98 27.21 -0.91 8.47
N THR A 99 28.22 -1.67 8.91
CA THR A 99 29.54 -1.13 9.25
C THR A 99 30.30 -0.91 7.94
N ILE A 100 30.60 0.35 7.62
CA ILE A 100 31.55 0.72 6.55
C ILE A 100 32.97 0.49 7.05
#